data_AF-A0AAN8FK03-F1
#
_entry.id   AF-A0AAN8FK03-F1
#
_cell.length_a   1.000
_cell.length_b   1.000
_cell.length_c   1.000
_cell.angle_alpha   90.00
_cell.angle_beta   90.00
_cell.angle_gamma   90.00
#
_symmetry.space_group_name_H-M   'P 1'
#
loop_
_entity.id
_entity.type
_entity.pdbx_description
1 polymer ?
#
loop_
_entity_poly.entity_id
_entity_poly.type
_entity_poly.pdbx_seq_one_letter_code
_entity_poly.pdbx_strand_id
1 'polypeptide(L)' 'MLVDHFFDNEASERVSAFFADCAQILLICDPPFGVFLEPLMLTFEALHQRYRKA' A
#
# COMPACT_ATOMS: atom_id res chain seq x y z
N MET A 1 0.72 6.21 -3.28
CA MET A 1 2.19 6.41 -3.31
C MET A 1 2.65 7.77 -2.76
N LEU A 2 1.78 8.65 -2.24
CA LEU A 2 2.18 9.61 -1.19
C LEU A 2 1.12 9.72 -0.09
N VAL A 3 -0.14 9.45 -0.43
CA VAL A 3 -1.28 9.64 0.48
C VAL A 3 -2.23 8.43 0.56
N ASP A 4 -1.77 7.23 0.20
CA ASP A 4 -2.59 5.99 0.16
C ASP A 4 -4.00 6.15 -0.48
N HIS A 5 -4.12 6.99 -1.51
CA HIS A 5 -5.40 7.28 -2.16
C HIS A 5 -5.69 6.31 -3.31
N PHE A 6 -6.89 5.75 -3.32
CA PHE A 6 -7.44 4.96 -4.42
C PHE A 6 -8.42 5.81 -5.22
N PHE A 7 -8.14 6.03 -6.51
CA PHE A 7 -9.03 6.77 -7.41
C PHE A 7 -10.30 5.99 -7.77
N ASP A 8 -10.23 4.67 -7.67
CA ASP A 8 -11.34 3.75 -7.85
C ASP A 8 -11.84 3.31 -6.47
N ASN A 9 -13.14 3.51 -6.25
CA ASN A 9 -13.81 3.22 -4.98
C ASN A 9 -13.70 1.74 -4.58
N GLU A 10 -13.56 0.82 -5.54
CA GLU A 10 -13.48 -0.63 -5.28
C GLU A 10 -12.03 -1.12 -5.21
N ALA A 11 -11.03 -0.31 -5.56
CA ALA A 11 -9.64 -0.76 -5.59
C ALA A 11 -9.09 -1.08 -4.18
N SER A 12 -9.52 -0.36 -3.15
CA SER A 12 -9.11 -0.65 -1.76
C SER A 12 -9.59 -2.03 -1.29
N GLU A 13 -10.81 -2.41 -1.66
CA GLU A 13 -11.37 -3.72 -1.31
C GLU A 13 -10.65 -4.85 -2.05
N ARG A 14 -10.38 -4.67 -3.35
CA ARG A 14 -9.61 -5.65 -4.15
C ARG A 14 -8.19 -5.85 -3.63
N VAL A 15 -7.50 -4.79 -3.19
CA VAL A 15 -6.18 -4.91 -2.56
C VAL A 15 -6.26 -5.66 -1.23
N SER A 16 -7.30 -5.41 -0.43
CA SER A 16 -7.50 -6.12 0.84
C SER A 16 -7.80 -7.61 0.60
N ALA A 17 -8.64 -7.94 -0.38
CA ALA A 17 -8.91 -9.33 -0.76
C ALA A 17 -7.63 -10.04 -1.25
N PHE A 18 -6.84 -9.38 -2.11
CA PHE A 18 -5.54 -9.92 -2.54
C PHE A 18 -4.59 -10.17 -1.37
N PHE A 19 -4.58 -9.30 -0.37
CA PHE A 19 -3.77 -9.47 0.83
C PHE A 19 -4.22 -10.66 1.69
N ALA A 20 -5.53 -10.88 1.82
CA ALA A 20 -6.09 -12.01 2.56
C ALA A 20 -5.74 -13.37 1.92
N ASP A 21 -5.67 -13.41 0.59
CA ASP A 21 -5.35 -14.62 -0.17
C ASP A 21 -3.85 -14.98 -0.14
N CYS A 22 -2.97 -14.08 0.34
CA CYS A 22 -1.52 -14.25 0.29
C CYS A 22 -0.90 -14.49 1.67
N ALA A 23 -0.32 -15.68 1.88
CA ALA A 23 0.39 -16.01 3.12
C ALA A 23 1.64 -15.14 3.37
N GLN A 24 2.31 -14.66 2.32
CA GLN A 24 3.49 -13.77 2.38
C GLN A 24 3.53 -12.85 1.15
N ILE A 25 3.94 -11.59 1.35
CA ILE A 25 4.03 -10.59 0.28
C ILE A 25 5.38 -9.88 0.34
N LEU A 26 6.03 -9.73 -0.81
CA LEU A 26 7.21 -8.89 -1.02
C LEU A 26 6.81 -7.65 -1.83
N LEU A 27 6.95 -6.46 -1.24
CA LEU A 27 6.69 -5.18 -1.91
C LEU A 27 7.98 -4.66 -2.56
N ILE A 28 8.01 -4.57 -3.89
CA ILE A 28 9.12 -4.01 -4.66
C ILE A 28 8.65 -2.69 -5.29
N CYS A 29 9.39 -1.60 -5.08
CA CYS A 29 9.02 -0.29 -5.62
C CYS A 29 10.26 0.59 -5.86
N ASP A 30 10.14 1.49 -6.85
CA ASP A 30 11.13 2.53 -7.19
C ASP A 30 10.43 3.91 -7.25
N PRO A 31 9.97 4.44 -6.11
CA PRO A 31 9.22 5.70 -6.08
C PRO A 31 10.13 6.93 -6.24
N PRO A 32 9.60 8.09 -6.68
CA PRO A 32 10.41 9.30 -6.84
C PRO A 32 10.89 9.85 -5.48
N PHE A 33 12.17 9.68 -5.16
CA PHE A 33 12.74 9.98 -3.84
C PHE A 33 13.13 11.45 -3.59
N GLY A 34 13.07 12.31 -4.59
CA GLY A 34 13.74 13.62 -4.57
C GLY A 34 13.24 14.63 -3.51
N VAL A 35 12.06 14.43 -2.91
CA VAL A 35 11.47 15.42 -1.98
C VAL A 35 10.57 14.80 -0.89
N PHE A 36 9.81 13.75 -1.17
CA PHE A 36 8.70 13.31 -0.31
C PHE A 36 8.87 11.89 0.25
N LEU A 37 10.02 11.61 0.88
CA LEU A 37 10.27 10.30 1.48
C LEU A 37 9.32 10.00 2.65
N GLU A 38 9.02 10.99 3.49
CA GLU A 38 8.16 10.79 4.67
C GLU A 38 6.71 10.44 4.32
N PRO A 39 6.00 11.16 3.42
CA PRO A 39 4.66 10.76 2.97
C PRO A 39 4.64 9.39 2.26
N LEU A 40 5.70 9.07 1.54
CA LEU A 40 5.86 7.75 0.94
C LEU A 40 5.94 6.64 2.00
N MET A 41 6.71 6.85 3.09
CA MET A 41 6.80 5.91 4.21
C MET A 41 5.45 5.70 4.89
N LEU A 42 4.65 6.77 5.06
CA LEU A 42 3.28 6.66 5.59
C LEU A 42 2.38 5.79 4.69
N THR A 43 2.52 5.91 3.36
CA THR A 43 1.80 5.03 2.43
C THR A 43 2.23 3.57 2.60
N PHE A 44 3.53 3.29 2.75
CA PHE A 44 4.01 1.93 2.98
C PHE A 44 3.51 1.35 4.30
N GLU A 45 3.46 2.16 5.35
CA GLU A 45 2.90 1.73 6.63
C GLU A 45 1.41 1.41 6.50
N ALA A 46 0.63 2.22 5.78
CA ALA A 46 -0.77 1.95 5.52
C ALA A 46 -0.98 0.62 4.77
N LEU A 47 -0.18 0.35 3.73
CA LEU A 47 -0.22 -0.93 3.01
C LEU A 47 0.12 -2.12 3.93
N HIS A 48 1.15 -1.98 4.76
CA HIS A 48 1.54 -3.02 5.70
C HIS A 48 0.48 -3.27 6.78
N GLN A 49 -0.17 -2.21 7.28
CA GLN A 49 -1.30 -2.35 8.21
C GLN A 49 -2.51 -3.04 7.55
N ARG A 50 -2.80 -2.72 6.28
CA ARG A 50 -3.86 -3.38 5.51
C ARG A 50 -3.55 -4.87 5.37
N TYR A 51 -2.32 -5.25 5.05
CA TYR A 51 -1.89 -6.65 4.99
C TYR A 51 -2.05 -7.38 6.34
N ARG A 52 -1.68 -6.76 7.45
CA ARG A 52 -1.84 -7.36 8.80
C ARG A 52 -3.28 -7.57 9.25
N LYS A 53 -4.22 -6.84 8.67
CA LYS A 53 -5.66 -6.88 9.01
C LYS A 53 -6.47 -7.74 8.04
N ALA A 54 -5.88 -8.11 6.91
CA ALA A 54 -6.51 -8.91 5.87
C ALA A 54 -6.62 -10.38 6.28
#